data_AF-A0A7C5B9V8-F1
#
_entry.id   AF-A0A7C5B9V8-F1
#
_cell.length_a   1.000
_cell.length_b   1.000
_cell.length_c   1.000
_cell.angle_alpha   90.00
_cell.angle_beta   90.00
_cell.angle_gamma   90.00
#
_symmetry.space_group_name_H-M   'P 1'
#
loop_
_entity.id
_entity.type
_entity.pdbx_description
1 polymer ?
#
loop_
_entity_poly.entity_id
_entity_poly.type
_entity_poly.pdbx_seq_one_letter_code
_entity_poly.pdbx_strand_id
1 'polypeptide(L)'
;MIFRFMCLGLDVTWAQHQLELVKEALKNRNEISAESMMREIKDTLEFEMNKNINDRIAKCRKFTDMMEHMIEGIDDILKKLQDTKDALFENKFEDALRHIEKAESMLAPVKNKFENDFVEGCKKLVESVEFADTDKKIKGIADNAIEALNAGKYYEALQFRDWLAREVAKAWPKISSISIQKAKRKCEEMTKIGIDVSKAKEMLNFAEEALSSGEHKKAVEYCVEFEKKIDKIATEELDMLFTKIEKKLLELESKGEDTSWAGSILGYARTAQQMGEYTNAFAFIEKVKKKINL
;
A
#
# COMPACT_ATOMS: atom_id res chain seq x y z
N MET A 1 34.06 -37.09 -3.28
CA MET A 1 34.37 -35.73 -2.80
C MET A 1 33.84 -34.66 -3.75
N ILE A 2 34.37 -34.51 -4.98
CA ILE A 2 33.93 -33.47 -5.93
C ILE A 2 32.43 -33.50 -6.24
N PHE A 3 31.86 -34.68 -6.47
CA PHE A 3 30.41 -34.84 -6.69
C PHE A 3 29.56 -34.30 -5.52
N ARG A 4 30.08 -34.39 -4.29
CA ARG A 4 29.43 -33.85 -3.09
C ARG A 4 29.36 -32.32 -3.15
N PHE A 5 30.47 -31.65 -3.47
CA PHE A 5 30.50 -30.18 -3.62
C PHE A 5 29.62 -29.70 -4.79
N MET A 6 29.53 -30.47 -5.87
CA MET A 6 28.64 -30.20 -7.00
C MET A 6 27.16 -30.27 -6.61
N CYS A 7 26.75 -31.30 -5.87
CA CYS A 7 25.39 -31.42 -5.33
C CYS A 7 25.03 -30.29 -4.35
N LEU A 8 26.04 -29.64 -3.78
CA LEU A 8 25.89 -28.51 -2.86
C LEU A 8 25.95 -27.15 -3.58
N GLY A 9 25.89 -27.14 -4.92
CA GLY A 9 25.70 -25.94 -5.73
C GLY A 9 26.97 -25.15 -6.06
N LEU A 10 28.17 -25.71 -5.81
CA LEU A 10 29.43 -25.10 -6.23
C LEU A 10 29.76 -25.44 -7.68
N ASP A 11 30.34 -24.48 -8.39
CA ASP A 11 31.03 -24.75 -9.65
C ASP A 11 32.32 -25.53 -9.35
N VAL A 12 32.34 -26.79 -9.76
CA VAL A 12 33.47 -27.70 -9.55
C VAL A 12 34.28 -27.93 -10.82
N THR A 13 34.10 -27.14 -11.88
CA THR A 13 34.73 -27.34 -13.19
C THR A 13 36.26 -27.37 -13.09
N TRP A 14 36.85 -26.44 -12.33
CA TRP A 14 38.30 -26.45 -12.06
C TRP A 14 38.74 -27.71 -11.32
N ALA A 15 38.01 -28.11 -10.27
CA ALA A 15 38.34 -29.30 -9.48
C ALA A 15 38.23 -30.59 -10.30
N GLN A 16 37.27 -30.66 -11.23
CA GLN A 16 37.13 -31.78 -12.18
C GLN A 16 38.34 -31.86 -13.11
N HIS A 17 38.82 -30.73 -13.63
CA HIS A 17 40.03 -30.69 -14.45
C HIS A 17 41.28 -31.13 -13.66
N GLN A 18 41.46 -30.65 -12.43
CA GLN A 18 42.57 -31.06 -11.57
C GLN A 18 42.50 -32.55 -11.20
N LEU A 19 41.30 -33.13 -11.06
CA LEU A 19 41.14 -34.56 -10.84
C LEU A 19 41.67 -35.41 -12.00
N GLU A 20 41.58 -34.93 -13.25
CA GLU A 20 42.18 -35.64 -14.39
C GLU A 20 43.71 -35.65 -14.32
N LEU A 21 44.32 -34.55 -13.87
CA LEU A 21 45.77 -34.48 -13.63
C LEU A 21 46.21 -35.40 -12.49
N VAL A 22 45.41 -35.50 -11.42
CA VAL A 22 45.63 -36.48 -10.33
C VAL A 22 45.59 -37.91 -10.87
N LYS A 23 44.62 -38.25 -11.73
CA LYS A 23 44.52 -39.58 -12.35
C LYS A 23 45.75 -39.89 -13.20
N GLU A 24 46.28 -38.91 -13.92
CA GLU A 24 47.50 -39.07 -14.73
C GLU A 24 48.75 -39.26 -13.85
N ALA A 25 48.89 -38.49 -12.76
CA ALA A 25 49.97 -38.66 -11.79
C ALA A 25 49.96 -40.07 -11.15
N LEU A 26 48.77 -40.59 -10.82
CA LEU A 26 48.59 -41.95 -10.30
C LEU A 26 48.97 -43.02 -11.34
N LYS A 27 48.61 -42.84 -12.62
CA LYS A 27 49.04 -43.75 -13.70
C LYS A 27 50.57 -43.83 -13.82
N ASN A 28 51.25 -42.73 -13.56
CA ASN A 28 52.71 -42.63 -13.58
C ASN A 28 53.38 -43.07 -12.25
N ARG A 29 52.61 -43.65 -11.30
CA ARG A 29 53.07 -44.05 -9.95
C ARG A 29 53.68 -42.90 -9.13
N ASN A 30 53.30 -41.67 -9.41
CA ASN A 30 53.74 -40.51 -8.65
C ASN A 30 52.73 -40.18 -7.53
N GLU A 31 52.71 -41.02 -6.50
CA GLU A 31 51.74 -40.95 -5.39
C GLU A 31 51.85 -39.65 -4.59
N ILE A 32 53.07 -39.17 -4.32
CA ILE A 32 53.32 -37.92 -3.58
C ILE A 32 52.69 -36.72 -4.30
N SER A 33 52.85 -36.66 -5.62
CA SER A 33 52.29 -35.59 -6.43
C SER A 33 50.75 -35.65 -6.46
N ALA A 34 50.20 -36.86 -6.62
CA ALA A 34 48.76 -37.08 -6.59
C ALA A 34 48.12 -36.69 -5.24
N GLU A 35 48.76 -37.04 -4.12
CA GLU A 35 48.31 -36.65 -2.78
C GLU A 35 48.36 -35.14 -2.57
N SER A 36 49.43 -34.47 -3.03
CA SER A 36 49.57 -33.03 -2.94
C SER A 36 48.47 -32.30 -3.70
N MET A 37 48.22 -32.71 -4.95
CA MET A 37 47.14 -32.14 -5.78
C MET A 37 45.76 -32.41 -5.17
N MET A 38 45.52 -33.60 -4.62
CA MET A 38 44.25 -33.92 -3.96
C MET A 38 44.00 -33.06 -2.72
N ARG A 39 45.07 -32.74 -1.96
CA ARG A 39 44.99 -31.81 -0.82
C ARG A 39 44.64 -30.41 -1.28
N GLU A 40 45.30 -29.91 -2.32
CA GLU A 40 45.03 -28.60 -2.91
C GLU A 40 43.59 -28.46 -3.44
N ILE A 41 43.09 -29.49 -4.14
CA ILE A 41 41.69 -29.54 -4.59
C ILE A 41 40.74 -29.45 -3.40
N LYS A 42 41.00 -30.22 -2.34
CA LYS A 42 40.16 -30.24 -1.14
C LYS A 42 40.14 -28.87 -0.46
N ASP A 43 41.31 -28.28 -0.19
CA ASP A 43 41.44 -27.01 0.52
C ASP A 43 40.74 -25.88 -0.27
N THR A 44 40.87 -25.87 -1.60
CA THR A 44 40.20 -24.90 -2.48
C THR A 44 38.68 -25.06 -2.45
N LEU A 45 38.17 -26.30 -2.51
CA LEU A 45 36.73 -26.55 -2.43
C LEU A 45 36.15 -26.19 -1.06
N GLU A 46 36.88 -26.45 0.03
CA GLU A 46 36.48 -26.05 1.38
C GLU A 46 36.48 -24.51 1.54
N PHE A 47 37.44 -23.82 0.94
CA PHE A 47 37.48 -22.35 0.91
C PHE A 47 36.26 -21.76 0.18
N GLU A 48 35.97 -22.23 -1.04
CA GLU A 48 34.82 -21.74 -1.82
C GLU A 48 33.49 -22.08 -1.14
N MET A 49 33.38 -23.24 -0.49
CA MET A 49 32.21 -23.60 0.30
C MET A 49 32.01 -22.66 1.50
N ASN A 50 33.08 -22.41 2.26
CA ASN A 50 33.06 -21.46 3.37
C ASN A 50 32.61 -20.07 2.91
N LYS A 51 33.16 -19.60 1.80
CA LYS A 51 32.79 -18.31 1.22
C LYS A 51 31.32 -18.26 0.82
N ASN A 52 30.82 -19.27 0.10
CA ASN A 52 29.42 -19.36 -0.31
C ASN A 52 28.47 -19.31 0.90
N ILE A 53 28.70 -20.14 1.92
CA ILE A 53 27.83 -20.20 3.10
C ILE A 53 27.89 -18.88 3.88
N ASN A 54 29.07 -18.28 4.03
CA ASN A 54 29.21 -16.97 4.69
C ASN A 54 28.48 -15.85 3.93
N ASP A 55 28.51 -15.85 2.59
CA ASP A 55 27.76 -14.89 1.78
C ASP A 55 26.24 -15.04 2.00
N ARG A 56 25.74 -16.28 2.12
CA ARG A 56 24.33 -16.58 2.42
C ARG A 56 23.96 -16.15 3.85
N ILE A 57 24.80 -16.41 4.84
CA ILE A 57 24.63 -15.92 6.22
C ILE A 57 24.55 -14.38 6.21
N ALA A 58 25.46 -13.71 5.51
CA ALA A 58 25.49 -12.25 5.44
C ALA A 58 24.21 -11.69 4.80
N LYS A 59 23.68 -12.31 3.75
CA LYS A 59 22.40 -11.93 3.13
C LYS A 59 21.23 -12.07 4.09
N CYS A 60 21.15 -13.18 4.82
CA CYS A 60 20.09 -13.38 5.82
C CYS A 60 20.21 -12.35 6.96
N ARG A 61 21.44 -12.14 7.47
CA ARG A 61 21.71 -11.20 8.56
C ARG A 61 21.35 -9.76 8.26
N LYS A 62 21.59 -9.29 7.03
CA LYS A 62 21.18 -7.93 6.62
C LYS A 62 19.70 -7.64 6.90
N PHE A 63 18.83 -8.63 6.73
CA PHE A 63 17.40 -8.47 7.04
C PHE A 63 17.11 -8.73 8.52
N THR A 64 17.62 -9.83 9.09
CA THR A 64 17.30 -10.23 10.47
C THR A 64 17.82 -9.25 11.51
N ASP A 65 19.04 -8.72 11.33
CA ASP A 65 19.65 -7.77 12.28
C ASP A 65 18.85 -6.45 12.34
N MET A 66 18.22 -6.05 11.23
CA MET A 66 17.34 -4.88 11.22
C MET A 66 15.98 -5.17 11.87
N MET A 67 15.49 -6.40 11.74
CA MET A 67 14.13 -6.78 12.13
C MET A 67 14.04 -7.46 13.50
N GLU A 68 15.17 -7.68 14.18
CA GLU A 68 15.32 -8.46 15.42
C GLU A 68 14.30 -8.09 16.52
N HIS A 69 13.85 -6.84 16.56
CA HIS A 69 12.84 -6.36 17.52
C HIS A 69 11.51 -5.96 16.90
N MET A 70 11.35 -6.12 15.59
CA MET A 70 10.19 -5.65 14.83
C MET A 70 9.25 -6.78 14.42
N ILE A 71 9.74 -8.02 14.29
CA ILE A 71 8.96 -9.13 13.75
C ILE A 71 9.14 -10.39 14.59
N GLU A 72 8.01 -10.99 14.97
CA GLU A 72 7.95 -12.27 15.67
C GLU A 72 8.49 -13.42 14.79
N GLY A 73 9.23 -14.36 15.38
CA GLY A 73 9.78 -15.53 14.68
C GLY A 73 11.18 -15.34 14.09
N ILE A 74 11.79 -14.17 14.27
CA ILE A 74 13.19 -13.93 13.85
C ILE A 74 14.19 -14.68 14.72
N ASP A 75 13.89 -14.90 16.00
CA ASP A 75 14.76 -15.64 16.92
C ASP A 75 15.11 -17.04 16.42
N ASP A 76 14.14 -17.75 15.84
CA ASP A 76 14.38 -19.08 15.27
C ASP A 76 15.29 -19.03 14.04
N ILE A 77 15.18 -17.96 13.23
CA ILE A 77 16.07 -17.72 12.08
C ILE A 77 17.47 -17.39 12.57
N LEU A 78 17.62 -16.50 13.55
CA LEU A 78 18.89 -16.15 14.17
C LEU A 78 19.57 -17.38 14.78
N LYS A 79 18.81 -18.24 15.46
CA LYS A 79 19.30 -19.52 15.98
C LYS A 79 19.81 -20.42 14.86
N LYS A 80 19.08 -20.54 13.74
CA LYS A 80 19.56 -21.33 12.59
C LYS A 80 20.82 -20.75 11.96
N LEU A 81 20.94 -19.43 11.89
CA LEU A 81 22.17 -18.78 11.44
C LEU A 81 23.35 -19.02 12.39
N GLN A 82 23.10 -19.14 13.69
CA GLN A 82 24.12 -19.51 14.67
C GLN A 82 24.51 -20.99 14.52
N ASP A 83 23.54 -21.92 14.42
CA ASP A 83 23.78 -23.34 14.14
C ASP A 83 24.65 -23.52 12.86
N THR A 84 24.41 -22.71 11.82
CA THR A 84 25.24 -22.69 10.60
C THR A 84 26.68 -22.31 10.89
N LYS A 85 26.92 -21.25 11.70
CA LYS A 85 28.27 -20.80 12.05
C LYS A 85 29.02 -21.85 12.87
N ASP A 86 28.34 -22.48 13.82
CA ASP A 86 28.92 -23.52 14.66
C ASP A 86 29.30 -24.74 13.81
N ALA A 87 28.44 -25.14 12.87
CA ALA A 87 28.74 -26.22 11.92
C ALA A 87 29.92 -25.87 10.96
N LEU A 88 30.04 -24.62 10.52
CA LEU A 88 31.20 -24.16 9.75
C LEU A 88 32.51 -24.24 10.55
N PHE A 89 32.47 -23.82 11.82
CA PHE A 89 33.64 -23.90 12.71
C PHE A 89 34.12 -25.34 12.91
N GLU A 90 33.19 -26.30 12.92
CA GLU A 90 33.48 -27.73 13.01
C GLU A 90 33.78 -28.39 11.65
N ASN A 91 33.86 -27.63 10.55
CA ASN A 91 34.01 -28.10 9.16
C ASN A 91 32.91 -29.09 8.71
N LYS A 92 31.72 -29.02 9.31
CA LYS A 92 30.53 -29.81 8.95
C LYS A 92 29.71 -29.10 7.89
N PHE A 93 30.25 -28.99 6.67
CA PHE A 93 29.65 -28.22 5.59
C PHE A 93 28.22 -28.63 5.20
N GLU A 94 27.87 -29.92 5.29
CA GLU A 94 26.50 -30.38 5.02
C GLU A 94 25.50 -29.92 6.07
N ASP A 95 25.89 -29.98 7.35
CA ASP A 95 25.04 -29.49 8.43
C ASP A 95 24.87 -27.96 8.29
N ALA A 96 25.96 -27.25 8.02
CA ALA A 96 25.92 -25.80 7.76
C ALA A 96 24.96 -25.46 6.61
N LEU A 97 25.02 -26.20 5.50
CA LEU A 97 24.11 -26.01 4.36
C LEU A 97 22.65 -26.29 4.71
N ARG A 98 22.38 -27.38 5.42
CA ARG A 98 21.03 -27.70 5.90
C ARG A 98 20.49 -26.60 6.82
N HIS A 99 21.34 -26.05 7.68
CA HIS A 99 20.94 -24.98 8.61
C HIS A 99 20.66 -23.65 7.89
N ILE A 100 21.51 -23.24 6.93
CA ILE A 100 21.29 -22.01 6.17
C ILE A 100 20.10 -22.12 5.21
N GLU A 101 19.88 -23.27 4.56
CA GLU A 101 18.70 -23.49 3.72
C GLU A 101 17.41 -23.39 4.52
N LYS A 102 17.40 -23.96 5.73
CA LYS A 102 16.27 -23.83 6.64
C LYS A 102 16.06 -22.37 7.07
N ALA A 103 17.14 -21.64 7.39
CA ALA A 103 17.05 -20.22 7.73
C ALA A 103 16.47 -19.39 6.57
N GLU A 104 16.93 -19.62 5.33
CA GLU A 104 16.42 -18.94 4.13
C GLU A 104 14.95 -19.28 3.85
N SER A 105 14.57 -20.55 3.99
CA SER A 105 13.18 -20.99 3.81
C SER A 105 12.25 -20.37 4.86
N MET A 106 12.72 -20.16 6.09
CA MET A 106 11.96 -19.47 7.14
C MET A 106 11.92 -17.96 6.92
N LEU A 107 13.01 -17.37 6.41
CA LEU A 107 13.14 -15.95 6.15
C LEU A 107 12.26 -15.48 4.98
N ALA A 108 12.15 -16.27 3.91
CA ALA A 108 11.40 -15.90 2.71
C ALA A 108 9.94 -15.45 2.98
N PRO A 109 9.08 -16.21 3.69
CA PRO A 109 7.72 -15.78 3.95
C PRO A 109 7.64 -14.55 4.87
N VAL A 110 8.54 -14.45 5.85
CA VAL A 110 8.61 -13.31 6.77
C VAL A 110 8.95 -12.03 6.02
N LYS A 111 9.98 -12.10 5.16
CA LYS A 111 10.41 -11.00 4.30
C LYS A 111 9.32 -10.58 3.32
N ASN A 112 8.70 -11.53 2.61
CA ASN A 112 7.64 -11.23 1.65
C ASN A 112 6.44 -10.56 2.32
N LYS A 113 6.03 -11.05 3.50
CA LYS A 113 4.95 -10.43 4.28
C LYS A 113 5.32 -8.99 4.66
N PHE A 114 6.51 -8.78 5.20
CA PHE A 114 6.98 -7.44 5.55
C PHE A 114 6.98 -6.50 4.35
N GLU A 115 7.52 -6.92 3.21
CA GLU A 115 7.60 -6.10 2.00
C GLU A 115 6.19 -5.70 1.50
N ASN A 116 5.24 -6.64 1.52
CA ASN A 116 3.85 -6.36 1.17
C ASN A 116 3.19 -5.38 2.16
N ASP A 117 3.31 -5.64 3.47
CA ASP A 117 2.74 -4.78 4.51
C ASP A 117 3.34 -3.36 4.48
N PHE A 118 4.63 -3.25 4.12
CA PHE A 118 5.32 -1.98 3.95
C PHE A 118 4.74 -1.18 2.78
N VAL A 119 4.63 -1.79 1.60
CA VAL A 119 4.08 -1.14 0.40
C VAL A 119 2.64 -0.70 0.65
N GLU A 120 1.83 -1.57 1.25
CA GLU A 120 0.44 -1.27 1.59
C GLU A 120 0.33 -0.12 2.61
N GLY A 121 1.23 -0.09 3.60
CA GLY A 121 1.32 1.01 4.57
C GLY A 121 1.64 2.36 3.90
N CYS A 122 2.56 2.39 2.94
CA CYS A 122 2.88 3.59 2.18
C CYS A 122 1.69 4.04 1.31
N LYS A 123 0.99 3.12 0.63
CA LYS A 123 -0.21 3.43 -0.16
C LYS A 123 -1.31 4.05 0.69
N LYS A 124 -1.64 3.44 1.83
CA LYS A 124 -2.64 3.97 2.76
C LYS A 124 -2.30 5.37 3.26
N LEU A 125 -1.03 5.66 3.50
CA LEU A 125 -0.59 7.01 3.89
C LEU A 125 -0.83 8.02 2.77
N VAL A 126 -0.51 7.67 1.53
CA VAL A 126 -0.76 8.52 0.35
C VAL A 126 -2.26 8.72 0.12
N GLU A 127 -3.06 7.65 0.15
CA GLU A 127 -4.51 7.70 -0.05
C GLU A 127 -5.23 8.48 1.06
N SER A 128 -4.65 8.55 2.26
CA SER A 128 -5.25 9.32 3.36
C SER A 128 -5.27 10.84 3.10
N VAL A 129 -4.53 11.32 2.10
CA VAL A 129 -4.37 12.74 1.77
C VAL A 129 -4.64 12.98 0.29
N GLU A 130 -5.91 13.08 -0.10
CA GLU A 130 -6.30 13.42 -1.48
C GLU A 130 -6.43 14.95 -1.67
N PHE A 131 -5.37 15.64 -2.08
CA PHE A 131 -5.43 17.04 -2.50
C PHE A 131 -4.30 17.40 -3.48
N ALA A 132 -4.66 17.82 -4.70
CA ALA A 132 -3.81 17.91 -5.89
C ALA A 132 -2.36 18.43 -5.72
N ASP A 133 -2.11 19.45 -4.88
CA ASP A 133 -0.76 20.00 -4.68
C ASP A 133 0.05 19.25 -3.60
N THR A 134 -0.62 18.69 -2.60
CA THR A 134 0.02 17.91 -1.54
C THR A 134 0.43 16.53 -2.06
N ASP A 135 -0.32 16.02 -3.05
CA ASP A 135 -0.17 14.69 -3.63
C ASP A 135 1.21 14.45 -4.24
N LYS A 136 1.78 15.40 -5.00
CA LYS A 136 3.03 15.13 -5.77
C LYS A 136 4.22 14.86 -4.86
N LYS A 137 4.39 15.68 -3.81
CA LYS A 137 5.50 15.52 -2.86
C LYS A 137 5.34 14.22 -2.06
N ILE A 138 4.14 13.97 -1.53
CA ILE A 138 3.84 12.80 -0.71
C ILE A 138 4.00 11.51 -1.54
N LYS A 139 3.50 11.49 -2.79
CA LYS A 139 3.71 10.37 -3.74
C LYS A 139 5.19 10.13 -4.00
N GLY A 140 5.96 11.18 -4.32
CA GLY A 140 7.41 11.01 -4.58
C GLY A 140 8.19 10.46 -3.38
N ILE A 141 7.81 10.78 -2.14
CA ILE A 141 8.44 10.19 -0.94
C ILE A 141 8.06 8.70 -0.82
N ALA A 142 6.80 8.35 -1.08
CA ALA A 142 6.36 6.96 -1.08
C ALA A 142 7.07 6.13 -2.17
N ASP A 143 7.24 6.69 -3.37
CA ASP A 143 7.97 6.05 -4.46
C ASP A 143 9.43 5.78 -4.06
N ASN A 144 10.13 6.77 -3.48
CA ASN A 144 11.49 6.58 -2.96
C ASN A 144 11.57 5.48 -1.88
N ALA A 145 10.55 5.38 -1.01
CA ALA A 145 10.49 4.33 0.01
C ALA A 145 10.37 2.94 -0.63
N ILE A 146 9.53 2.80 -1.65
CA ILE A 146 9.30 1.53 -2.37
C ILE A 146 10.52 1.17 -3.23
N GLU A 147 11.16 2.13 -3.88
CA GLU A 147 12.41 1.91 -4.61
C GLU A 147 13.54 1.43 -3.70
N ALA A 148 13.72 2.06 -2.53
CA ALA A 148 14.70 1.62 -1.54
C ALA A 148 14.40 0.20 -1.04
N LEU A 149 13.12 -0.13 -0.81
CA LEU A 149 12.68 -1.47 -0.43
C LEU A 149 13.05 -2.51 -1.50
N ASN A 150 12.70 -2.23 -2.76
CA ASN A 150 12.98 -3.12 -3.90
C ASN A 150 14.49 -3.32 -4.13
N ALA A 151 15.31 -2.33 -3.80
CA ALA A 151 16.76 -2.42 -3.82
C ALA A 151 17.36 -3.20 -2.62
N GLY A 152 16.53 -3.70 -1.70
CA GLY A 152 16.96 -4.38 -0.48
C GLY A 152 17.57 -3.44 0.57
N LYS A 153 17.37 -2.12 0.42
CA LYS A 153 17.87 -1.09 1.35
C LYS A 153 16.83 -0.77 2.41
N TYR A 154 16.56 -1.76 3.25
CA TYR A 154 15.43 -1.71 4.18
C TYR A 154 15.49 -0.55 5.19
N TYR A 155 16.68 -0.19 5.68
CA TYR A 155 16.83 0.95 6.59
C TYR A 155 16.48 2.29 5.91
N GLU A 156 16.98 2.51 4.69
CA GLU A 156 16.62 3.70 3.90
C GLU A 156 15.11 3.72 3.61
N ALA A 157 14.51 2.57 3.28
CA ALA A 157 13.06 2.46 3.08
C ALA A 157 12.28 2.91 4.32
N LEU A 158 12.64 2.41 5.51
CA LEU A 158 12.01 2.82 6.78
C LEU A 158 12.16 4.32 7.03
N GLN A 159 13.33 4.91 6.78
CA GLN A 159 13.52 6.36 6.91
C GLN A 159 12.62 7.16 5.97
N PHE A 160 12.46 6.72 4.72
CA PHE A 160 11.53 7.34 3.79
C PHE A 160 10.07 7.19 4.25
N ARG A 161 9.68 6.04 4.79
CA ARG A 161 8.34 5.83 5.36
C ARG A 161 8.07 6.74 6.56
N ASP A 162 9.04 6.92 7.45
CA ASP A 162 8.91 7.84 8.60
C ASP A 162 8.85 9.30 8.13
N TRP A 163 9.58 9.64 7.07
CA TRP A 163 9.46 10.94 6.44
C TRP A 163 8.08 11.14 5.79
N LEU A 164 7.57 10.13 5.08
CA LEU A 164 6.23 10.11 4.50
C LEU A 164 5.16 10.37 5.56
N ALA A 165 5.21 9.63 6.67
CA ALA A 165 4.27 9.78 7.77
C ALA A 165 4.29 11.21 8.36
N ARG A 166 5.48 11.81 8.50
CA ARG A 166 5.62 13.19 8.98
C ARG A 166 5.09 14.23 7.99
N GLU A 167 5.29 14.04 6.69
CA GLU A 167 4.76 14.96 5.68
C GLU A 167 3.24 14.84 5.54
N VAL A 168 2.69 13.63 5.65
CA VAL A 168 1.25 13.40 5.77
C VAL A 168 0.71 14.11 7.01
N ALA A 169 1.36 13.96 8.18
CA ALA A 169 0.98 14.66 9.42
C ALA A 169 0.90 16.18 9.24
N LYS A 170 1.88 16.79 8.53
CA LYS A 170 1.91 18.23 8.23
C LYS A 170 0.84 18.68 7.25
N ALA A 171 0.31 17.79 6.42
CA ALA A 171 -0.73 18.12 5.45
C ALA A 171 -2.13 18.22 6.09
N TRP A 172 -2.39 17.43 7.12
CA TRP A 172 -3.70 17.32 7.77
C TRP A 172 -4.31 18.66 8.25
N PRO A 173 -3.57 19.62 8.83
CA PRO A 173 -4.13 20.92 9.19
C PRO A 173 -4.72 21.67 7.99
N LYS A 174 -4.02 21.67 6.85
CA LYS A 174 -4.49 22.31 5.62
C LYS A 174 -5.69 21.57 5.04
N ILE A 175 -5.63 20.24 5.00
CA ILE A 175 -6.71 19.40 4.45
C ILE A 175 -8.00 19.60 5.24
N SER A 176 -7.94 19.47 6.57
CA SER A 176 -9.11 19.65 7.45
C SER A 176 -9.75 21.03 7.32
N SER A 177 -8.93 22.09 7.27
CA SER A 177 -9.42 23.46 7.06
C SER A 177 -10.15 23.62 5.71
N ILE A 178 -9.59 23.07 4.63
CA ILE A 178 -10.24 23.15 3.30
C ILE A 178 -11.53 22.32 3.27
N SER A 179 -11.54 21.11 3.84
CA SER A 179 -12.72 20.26 3.90
C SER A 179 -13.87 20.92 4.65
N ILE A 180 -13.59 21.57 5.80
CA ILE A 180 -14.59 22.32 6.55
C ILE A 180 -15.12 23.52 5.73
N GLN A 181 -14.25 24.25 5.03
CA GLN A 181 -14.68 25.35 4.17
C GLN A 181 -15.59 24.88 3.03
N LYS A 182 -15.27 23.73 2.39
CA LYS A 182 -16.13 23.12 1.37
C LYS A 182 -17.48 22.72 1.95
N ALA A 183 -17.51 22.05 3.09
CA ALA A 183 -18.74 21.64 3.77
C ALA A 183 -19.61 22.86 4.15
N LYS A 184 -19.01 23.95 4.64
CA LYS A 184 -19.71 25.22 4.90
C LYS A 184 -20.36 25.80 3.64
N ARG A 185 -19.61 25.90 2.54
CA ARG A 185 -20.14 26.42 1.27
C ARG A 185 -21.30 25.57 0.76
N LYS A 186 -21.17 24.23 0.80
CA LYS A 186 -22.25 23.31 0.44
C LYS A 186 -23.47 23.50 1.33
N CYS A 187 -23.28 23.67 2.65
CA CYS A 187 -24.35 23.98 3.59
C CYS A 187 -25.10 25.27 3.21
N GLU A 188 -24.37 26.34 2.89
CA GLU A 188 -24.96 27.61 2.44
C GLU A 188 -25.71 27.47 1.10
N GLU A 189 -25.16 26.73 0.15
CA GLU A 189 -25.79 26.45 -1.15
C GLU A 189 -27.10 25.67 -0.98
N MET A 190 -27.09 24.60 -0.18
CA MET A 190 -28.28 23.78 0.10
C MET A 190 -29.36 24.59 0.84
N THR A 191 -28.95 25.45 1.77
CA THR A 191 -29.88 26.36 2.47
C THR A 191 -30.53 27.35 1.50
N LYS A 192 -29.77 27.90 0.54
CA LYS A 192 -30.29 28.85 -0.47
C LYS A 192 -31.35 28.23 -1.37
N ILE A 193 -31.25 26.94 -1.67
CA ILE A 193 -32.26 26.20 -2.45
C ILE A 193 -33.38 25.62 -1.58
N GLY A 194 -33.44 25.98 -0.29
CA GLY A 194 -34.54 25.65 0.60
C GLY A 194 -34.47 24.27 1.26
N ILE A 195 -33.34 23.57 1.16
CA ILE A 195 -33.15 22.28 1.84
C ILE A 195 -32.92 22.51 3.34
N ASP A 196 -33.60 21.74 4.18
CA ASP A 196 -33.35 21.72 5.62
C ASP A 196 -32.03 21.03 5.95
N VAL A 197 -30.99 21.84 6.17
CA VAL A 197 -29.66 21.37 6.54
C VAL A 197 -29.51 21.04 8.03
N SER A 198 -30.53 21.25 8.87
CA SER A 198 -30.41 21.19 10.34
C SER A 198 -29.86 19.84 10.82
N LYS A 199 -30.33 18.73 10.22
CA LYS A 199 -29.88 17.37 10.55
C LYS A 199 -28.44 17.06 10.12
N ALA A 200 -27.92 17.76 9.11
CA ALA A 200 -26.55 17.61 8.64
C ALA A 200 -25.61 18.54 9.42
N LYS A 201 -26.07 19.74 9.77
CA LYS A 201 -25.27 20.80 10.42
C LYS A 201 -24.59 20.37 11.72
N GLU A 202 -25.18 19.44 12.46
CA GLU A 202 -24.54 18.84 13.64
C GLU A 202 -23.17 18.22 13.32
N MET A 203 -23.03 17.52 12.19
CA MET A 203 -21.75 16.94 11.76
C MET A 203 -20.72 18.03 11.44
N LEU A 204 -21.17 19.16 10.87
CA LEU A 204 -20.29 20.29 10.59
C LEU A 204 -19.78 20.93 11.90
N ASN A 205 -20.62 21.02 12.93
CA ASN A 205 -20.19 21.50 14.25
C ASN A 205 -19.15 20.56 14.86
N PHE A 206 -19.37 19.24 14.81
CA PHE A 206 -18.36 18.26 15.27
C PHE A 206 -17.04 18.36 14.50
N ALA A 207 -17.10 18.64 13.19
CA ALA A 207 -15.90 18.90 12.41
C ALA A 207 -15.12 20.12 12.90
N GLU A 208 -15.81 21.22 13.24
CA GLU A 208 -15.21 22.44 13.77
C GLU A 208 -14.61 22.25 15.16
N GLU A 209 -15.28 21.50 16.04
CA GLU A 209 -14.79 21.14 17.37
C GLU A 209 -13.53 20.26 17.28
N ALA A 210 -13.56 19.26 16.39
CA ALA A 210 -12.41 18.40 16.12
C ALA A 210 -11.23 19.21 15.57
N LEU A 211 -11.47 20.14 14.64
CA LEU A 211 -10.43 21.03 14.12
C LEU A 211 -9.82 21.89 15.23
N SER A 212 -10.67 22.47 16.10
CA SER A 212 -10.24 23.32 17.22
C SER A 212 -9.43 22.55 18.26
N SER A 213 -9.68 21.24 18.37
CA SER A 213 -8.95 20.31 19.25
C SER A 213 -7.69 19.72 18.60
N GLY A 214 -7.37 20.10 17.35
CA GLY A 214 -6.24 19.56 16.59
C GLY A 214 -6.46 18.14 16.02
N GLU A 215 -7.69 17.61 16.13
CA GLU A 215 -8.07 16.29 15.63
C GLU A 215 -8.41 16.34 14.12
N HIS A 216 -7.44 16.75 13.31
CA HIS A 216 -7.63 17.04 11.89
C HIS A 216 -8.23 15.90 11.07
N LYS A 217 -7.85 14.64 11.34
CA LYS A 217 -8.38 13.47 10.63
C LYS A 217 -9.88 13.29 10.91
N LYS A 218 -10.29 13.34 12.19
CA LYS A 218 -11.70 13.26 12.59
C LYS A 218 -12.51 14.42 12.03
N ALA A 219 -11.93 15.63 11.98
CA ALA A 219 -12.58 16.79 11.37
C ALA A 219 -12.95 16.53 9.89
N VAL A 220 -12.05 15.89 9.13
CA VAL A 220 -12.32 15.49 7.74
C VAL A 220 -13.39 14.39 7.68
N GLU A 221 -13.32 13.39 8.55
CA GLU A 221 -14.34 12.32 8.62
C GLU A 221 -15.74 12.88 8.86
N TYR A 222 -15.90 13.83 9.79
CA TYR A 222 -17.17 14.52 10.02
C TYR A 222 -17.65 15.33 8.81
N CYS A 223 -16.74 15.94 8.05
CA CYS A 223 -17.09 16.63 6.80
C CYS A 223 -17.60 15.65 5.73
N VAL A 224 -17.00 14.46 5.62
CA VAL A 224 -17.47 13.42 4.70
C VAL A 224 -18.85 12.91 5.09
N GLU A 225 -19.10 12.69 6.38
CA GLU A 225 -20.42 12.29 6.88
C GLU A 225 -21.47 13.40 6.71
N PHE A 226 -21.09 14.67 6.89
CA PHE A 226 -21.91 15.81 6.53
C PHE A 226 -22.32 15.77 5.06
N GLU A 227 -21.38 15.57 4.15
CA GLU A 227 -21.64 15.54 2.70
C GLU A 227 -22.57 14.40 2.31
N LYS A 228 -22.34 13.17 2.81
CA LYS A 228 -23.24 12.03 2.57
C LYS A 228 -24.66 12.33 3.05
N LYS A 229 -24.79 12.91 4.24
CA LYS A 229 -26.09 13.18 4.85
C LYS A 229 -26.84 14.27 4.10
N ILE A 230 -26.16 15.33 3.67
CA ILE A 230 -26.81 16.41 2.93
C ILE A 230 -27.21 15.96 1.51
N ASP A 231 -26.39 15.14 0.86
CA ASP A 231 -26.71 14.60 -0.48
C ASP A 231 -27.92 13.67 -0.41
N LYS A 232 -28.02 12.86 0.65
CA LYS A 232 -29.20 12.03 0.90
C LYS A 232 -30.46 12.88 1.09
N ILE A 233 -30.40 13.91 1.94
CA ILE A 233 -31.55 14.81 2.17
C ILE A 233 -31.96 15.51 0.86
N ALA A 234 -31.00 16.02 0.10
CA ALA A 234 -31.26 16.70 -1.18
C ALA A 234 -31.92 15.76 -2.21
N THR A 235 -31.46 14.51 -2.25
CA THR A 235 -32.02 13.46 -3.11
C THR A 235 -33.47 13.15 -2.74
N GLU A 236 -33.74 12.92 -1.45
CA GLU A 236 -35.09 12.63 -0.95
C GLU A 236 -36.06 13.79 -1.23
N GLU A 237 -35.62 15.04 -1.05
CA GLU A 237 -36.44 16.22 -1.32
C GLU A 237 -36.76 16.38 -2.81
N LEU A 238 -35.77 16.15 -3.69
CA LEU A 238 -35.98 16.15 -5.14
C LEU A 238 -36.97 15.06 -5.57
N ASP A 239 -36.84 13.83 -5.05
CA ASP A 239 -37.74 12.72 -5.40
C ASP A 239 -39.19 13.01 -5.00
N MET A 240 -39.40 13.65 -3.84
CA MET A 240 -40.72 14.14 -3.43
C MET A 240 -41.25 15.22 -4.38
N LEU A 241 -40.41 16.16 -4.82
CA LEU A 241 -40.80 17.20 -5.76
C LEU A 241 -41.13 16.63 -7.15
N PHE A 242 -40.34 15.67 -7.65
CA PHE A 242 -40.63 14.96 -8.89
C PHE A 242 -42.01 14.30 -8.83
N THR A 243 -42.29 13.55 -7.76
CA THR A 243 -43.58 12.87 -7.58
C THR A 243 -44.76 13.85 -7.57
N LYS A 244 -44.62 14.99 -6.86
CA LYS A 244 -45.65 16.03 -6.83
C LYS A 244 -45.89 16.65 -8.21
N ILE A 245 -44.82 16.93 -8.94
CA ILE A 245 -44.89 17.51 -10.29
C ILE A 245 -45.51 16.52 -11.27
N GLU A 246 -45.07 15.27 -11.28
CA GLU A 246 -45.62 14.22 -12.15
C GLU A 246 -47.12 14.04 -11.92
N LYS A 247 -47.56 13.99 -10.65
CA LYS A 247 -48.99 13.96 -10.32
C LYS A 247 -49.72 15.18 -10.88
N LYS A 248 -49.14 16.38 -10.75
CA LYS A 248 -49.77 17.60 -11.23
C LYS A 248 -49.85 17.65 -12.76
N LEU A 249 -48.82 17.20 -13.46
CA LEU A 249 -48.81 17.13 -14.93
C LEU A 249 -49.90 16.18 -15.43
N LEU A 250 -50.05 15.00 -14.80
CA LEU A 250 -51.15 14.07 -15.11
C LEU A 250 -52.54 14.71 -14.90
N GLU A 251 -52.73 15.50 -13.85
CA GLU A 251 -53.98 16.25 -13.64
C GLU A 251 -54.24 17.26 -14.78
N LEU A 252 -53.21 17.98 -15.24
CA LEU A 252 -53.33 18.96 -16.33
C LEU A 252 -53.60 18.27 -17.68
N GLU A 253 -52.93 17.16 -17.96
CA GLU A 253 -53.16 16.32 -19.13
C GLU A 253 -54.61 15.81 -19.18
N SER A 254 -55.16 15.36 -18.04
CA SER A 254 -56.56 14.91 -17.94
C SER A 254 -57.58 16.02 -18.26
N LYS A 255 -57.17 17.29 -18.18
CA LYS A 255 -57.96 18.48 -18.54
C LYS A 255 -57.69 18.95 -19.98
N GLY A 256 -56.84 18.25 -20.72
CA GLY A 256 -56.47 18.58 -22.09
C GLY A 256 -55.40 19.67 -22.22
N GLU A 257 -54.65 19.98 -21.15
CA GLU A 257 -53.52 20.91 -21.23
C GLU A 257 -52.26 20.23 -21.78
N ASP A 258 -51.43 20.97 -22.53
CA ASP A 258 -50.17 20.46 -23.07
C ASP A 258 -49.03 20.53 -22.04
N THR A 259 -48.50 19.36 -21.69
CA THR A 259 -47.40 19.16 -20.73
C THR A 259 -46.10 18.69 -21.39
N SER A 260 -46.06 18.59 -22.71
CA SER A 260 -44.91 18.03 -23.46
C SER A 260 -43.58 18.75 -23.16
N TRP A 261 -43.66 20.05 -22.84
CA TRP A 261 -42.51 20.88 -22.47
C TRP A 261 -41.83 20.45 -21.16
N ALA A 262 -42.54 19.77 -20.26
CA ALA A 262 -42.02 19.41 -18.94
C ALA A 262 -41.03 18.25 -19.00
N GLY A 263 -41.24 17.29 -19.92
CA GLY A 263 -40.43 16.06 -20.01
C GLY A 263 -38.93 16.33 -20.15
N SER A 264 -38.55 17.24 -21.07
CA SER A 264 -37.13 17.59 -21.27
C SER A 264 -36.52 18.27 -20.05
N ILE A 265 -37.27 19.15 -19.36
CA ILE A 265 -36.76 19.88 -18.18
C ILE A 265 -36.58 18.93 -16.99
N LEU A 266 -37.53 18.02 -16.78
CA LEU A 266 -37.42 16.98 -15.75
C LEU A 266 -36.30 15.99 -16.06
N GLY A 267 -36.07 15.69 -17.33
CA GLY A 267 -34.90 14.92 -17.78
C GLY A 267 -33.59 15.59 -17.36
N TYR A 268 -33.42 16.89 -17.64
CA TYR A 268 -32.23 17.62 -17.19
C TYR A 268 -32.10 17.68 -15.66
N ALA A 269 -33.22 17.84 -14.94
CA ALA A 269 -33.21 17.83 -13.47
C ALA A 269 -32.71 16.49 -12.92
N ARG A 270 -33.16 15.36 -13.48
CA ARG A 270 -32.71 14.01 -13.08
C ARG A 270 -31.23 13.78 -13.39
N THR A 271 -30.75 14.21 -14.55
CA THR A 271 -29.33 14.13 -14.89
C THR A 271 -28.49 14.93 -13.89
N ALA A 272 -28.90 16.16 -13.57
CA ALA A 272 -28.22 16.98 -12.58
C ALA A 272 -28.21 16.33 -11.18
N GLN A 273 -29.33 15.74 -10.74
CA GLN A 273 -29.41 14.98 -9.48
C GLN A 273 -28.44 13.79 -9.47
N GLN A 274 -28.39 13.00 -10.55
CA GLN A 274 -27.48 11.86 -10.67
C GLN A 274 -25.99 12.27 -10.66
N MET A 275 -25.69 13.48 -11.14
CA MET A 275 -24.35 14.07 -11.09
C MET A 275 -24.03 14.75 -9.74
N GLY A 276 -24.97 14.81 -8.79
CA GLY A 276 -24.81 15.52 -7.51
C GLY A 276 -24.88 17.05 -7.64
N GLU A 277 -25.33 17.57 -8.79
CA GLU A 277 -25.48 19.00 -9.06
C GLU A 277 -26.84 19.52 -8.54
N TYR A 278 -27.07 19.42 -7.23
CA TYR A 278 -28.37 19.70 -6.62
C TYR A 278 -28.88 21.13 -6.91
N THR A 279 -28.02 22.14 -6.90
CA THR A 279 -28.39 23.52 -7.26
C THR A 279 -29.01 23.60 -8.67
N ASN A 280 -28.45 22.89 -9.64
CA ASN A 280 -28.97 22.85 -11.01
C ASN A 280 -30.27 22.04 -11.07
N ALA A 281 -30.33 20.89 -10.39
CA ALA A 281 -31.53 20.06 -10.32
C ALA A 281 -32.74 20.86 -9.77
N PHE A 282 -32.56 21.54 -8.63
CA PHE A 282 -33.60 22.40 -8.04
C PHE A 282 -33.96 23.57 -8.96
N ALA A 283 -33.00 24.18 -9.64
CA ALA A 283 -33.28 25.26 -10.60
C ALA A 283 -34.16 24.79 -11.78
N PHE A 284 -33.97 23.56 -12.27
CA PHE A 284 -34.85 22.98 -13.29
C PHE A 284 -36.24 22.65 -12.75
N ILE A 285 -36.32 22.08 -11.55
CA ILE A 285 -37.60 21.81 -10.86
C ILE A 285 -38.42 23.08 -10.67
N GLU A 286 -37.79 24.16 -10.22
CA GLU A 286 -38.44 25.46 -10.01
C GLU A 286 -39.00 26.06 -11.31
N LYS A 287 -38.36 25.81 -12.47
CA LYS A 287 -38.89 26.23 -13.78
C LYS A 287 -40.20 25.50 -14.12
N VAL A 288 -40.29 24.21 -13.78
CA VAL A 288 -41.51 23.42 -14.01
C VAL A 288 -42.61 23.88 -13.06
N LYS A 289 -42.31 23.97 -11.76
CA LYS A 289 -43.21 24.44 -10.70
C LYS A 289 -43.89 25.77 -11.03
N LYS A 290 -43.11 26.76 -11.45
CA LYS A 290 -43.62 28.09 -11.85
C LYS A 290 -44.62 28.04 -13.00
N LYS A 291 -44.47 27.10 -13.94
CA LYS A 291 -45.39 26.97 -15.08
C LYS A 291 -46.68 26.23 -14.72
N ILE A 292 -46.63 25.32 -13.75
CA ILE A 292 -47.80 24.54 -13.31
C ILE A 292 -48.48 25.11 -12.05
N ASN A 293 -48.04 26.29 -11.58
CA ASN A 293 -48.53 26.96 -10.38
C ASN A 293 -48.50 26.09 -9.11
N LEU A 294 -47.33 25.50 -8.83
CA LEU A 294 -47.04 24.65 -7.68
C LEU A 294 -45.88 25.20 -6.85
#